data_AF-A0A6I6G447-F1
#
_entry.id   AF-A0A6I6G447-F1
#
_cell.length_a   1.000
_cell.length_b   1.000
_cell.length_c   1.000
_cell.angle_alpha   90.00
_cell.angle_beta   90.00
_cell.angle_gamma   90.00
#
_symmetry.space_group_name_H-M   'P 1'
#
loop_
_entity.id
_entity.type
_entity.pdbx_description
1 polymer ?
#
loop_
_entity_poly.entity_id
_entity_poly.type
_entity_poly.pdbx_seq_one_letter_code
_entity_poly.pdbx_strand_id
1 'polypeptide(L)'
;MHDAVTRCKHCGSLRTRCSKFLLLQQNLGHHSSVQLHQQAVGTKHETRSIALSHASGINKQFDVPGTDAVISVADIADVLAPGFDLVKMDIEGAEWPLLQRIATLNLLQKANYWMIELHALHAHTAEWATITALCTEQGYQMDRIDCVWHLYKMPDR
;
A
#
# COMPACT_ATOMS: atom_id res chain seq x y z
N MET A 1 -29.85 -16.13 6.91
CA MET A 1 -28.49 -15.68 7.25
C MET A 1 -28.51 -14.17 7.27
N HIS A 2 -28.06 -13.59 8.39
CA HIS A 2 -28.33 -12.21 8.76
C HIS A 2 -27.56 -11.18 7.91
N ASP A 3 -28.31 -10.26 7.30
CA ASP A 3 -27.84 -8.96 6.85
C ASP A 3 -27.30 -8.15 8.03
N ALA A 4 -26.04 -7.72 7.97
CA ALA A 4 -25.47 -6.72 8.86
C ALA A 4 -25.05 -5.49 8.05
N VAL A 5 -25.98 -4.89 7.31
CA VAL A 5 -25.87 -3.48 6.91
C VAL A 5 -26.35 -2.64 8.09
N THR A 6 -25.47 -2.44 9.08
CA THR A 6 -25.73 -1.53 10.19
C THR A 6 -25.74 -0.11 9.65
N ARG A 7 -26.95 0.43 9.44
CA ARG A 7 -27.18 1.85 9.13
C ARG A 7 -26.58 2.72 10.24
N CYS A 8 -25.38 3.25 10.03
CA CYS A 8 -24.83 4.32 10.85
C CYS A 8 -25.60 5.61 10.54
N LYS A 9 -26.60 5.93 11.37
CA LYS A 9 -27.52 7.04 11.14
C LYS A 9 -26.99 8.41 11.56
N HIS A 10 -25.80 8.56 12.17
CA HIS A 10 -25.37 9.83 12.78
C HIS A 10 -23.84 10.04 12.79
N CYS A 11 -23.15 9.93 11.65
CA CYS A 11 -21.76 10.42 11.59
C CYS A 11 -21.34 10.80 10.17
N GLY A 12 -21.24 12.10 9.89
CA GLY A 12 -20.84 12.64 8.59
C GLY A 12 -19.35 12.49 8.26
N SER A 13 -18.51 12.05 9.20
CA SER A 13 -17.04 12.13 9.09
C SER A 13 -16.34 10.87 8.55
N LEU A 14 -17.02 9.74 8.37
CA LEU A 14 -16.40 8.51 7.82
C LEU A 14 -16.39 8.43 6.28
N ARG A 15 -16.77 9.50 5.57
CA ARG A 15 -17.17 9.44 4.15
C ARG A 15 -16.06 9.28 3.12
N THR A 16 -14.80 9.62 3.39
CA THR A 16 -13.83 9.90 2.31
C THR A 16 -12.76 8.83 2.01
N ARG A 17 -12.50 7.86 2.90
CA ARG A 17 -11.78 6.62 2.52
C ARG A 17 -12.73 5.52 2.09
N CYS A 18 -13.92 5.50 2.71
CA CYS A 18 -15.08 4.90 2.08
C CYS A 18 -15.26 5.44 0.66
N SER A 19 -15.06 6.73 0.36
CA SER A 19 -15.28 7.20 -1.02
C SER A 19 -14.28 6.67 -2.05
N LYS A 20 -12.97 6.53 -1.77
CA LYS A 20 -12.02 5.94 -2.74
C LYS A 20 -12.30 4.44 -2.94
N PHE A 21 -12.51 3.68 -1.86
CA PHE A 21 -12.85 2.25 -1.98
C PHE A 21 -14.22 2.04 -2.66
N LEU A 22 -15.23 2.85 -2.31
CA LEU A 22 -16.54 2.82 -2.97
C LEU A 22 -16.43 3.21 -4.44
N LEU A 23 -15.60 4.18 -4.79
CA LEU A 23 -15.34 4.55 -6.19
C LEU A 23 -14.66 3.39 -6.93
N LEU A 24 -13.68 2.72 -6.32
CA LEU A 24 -13.08 1.51 -6.88
C LEU A 24 -14.13 0.40 -7.04
N GLN A 25 -15.00 0.18 -6.06
CA GLN A 25 -16.06 -0.82 -6.13
C GLN A 25 -17.08 -0.51 -7.23
N GLN A 26 -17.43 0.77 -7.42
CA GLN A 26 -18.30 1.21 -8.51
C GLN A 26 -17.66 0.99 -9.88
N ASN A 27 -16.39 1.35 -10.02
CA ASN A 27 -15.68 1.28 -11.30
C ASN A 27 -15.20 -0.13 -11.66
N LEU A 28 -14.82 -0.95 -10.68
CA LEU A 28 -14.12 -2.22 -10.89
C LEU A 28 -14.81 -3.42 -10.25
N GLY A 29 -15.74 -3.22 -9.31
CA GLY A 29 -16.32 -4.31 -8.52
C GLY A 29 -17.21 -5.28 -9.30
N HIS A 30 -17.52 -4.97 -10.55
CA HIS A 30 -18.25 -5.84 -11.47
C HIS A 30 -17.33 -6.70 -12.35
N HIS A 31 -16.01 -6.48 -12.33
CA HIS A 31 -15.04 -7.30 -13.06
C HIS A 31 -14.66 -8.54 -12.25
N SER A 32 -14.98 -9.72 -12.78
CA SER A 32 -14.70 -11.01 -12.10
C SER A 32 -13.22 -11.31 -11.90
N SER A 33 -12.34 -10.64 -12.65
CA SER A 33 -10.88 -10.77 -12.55
C SER A 33 -10.25 -9.80 -11.56
N VAL A 34 -11.03 -8.93 -10.91
CA VAL A 34 -10.54 -7.92 -9.96
C VAL A 34 -11.08 -8.21 -8.57
N GLN A 35 -10.19 -8.26 -7.59
CA GLN A 35 -10.54 -8.32 -6.17
C GLN A 35 -10.13 -7.02 -5.50
N LEU A 36 -11.04 -6.46 -4.72
CA LEU A 36 -10.82 -5.22 -3.98
C LEU A 36 -10.80 -5.53 -2.48
N HIS A 37 -9.77 -5.05 -1.80
CA HIS A 37 -9.59 -5.26 -0.37
C HIS A 37 -9.64 -3.92 0.36
N GLN A 38 -10.60 -3.75 1.28
CA GLN A 38 -10.73 -2.53 2.08
C GLN A 38 -9.79 -2.55 3.28
N GLN A 39 -8.49 -2.60 3.02
CA GLN A 39 -7.43 -2.63 4.03
C GLN A 39 -6.22 -1.85 3.56
N ALA A 40 -5.49 -1.24 4.50
CA ALA A 40 -4.14 -0.78 4.21
C ALA A 40 -3.16 -1.93 4.33
N VAL A 41 -1.96 -1.74 3.78
CA VAL A 41 -0.87 -2.72 3.88
C VAL A 41 0.29 -2.08 4.64
N GLY A 42 0.86 -2.83 5.58
CA GLY A 42 1.91 -2.37 6.47
C GLY A 42 2.83 -3.48 6.94
N THR A 43 3.60 -3.20 7.98
CA THR A 43 4.65 -4.11 8.48
C THR A 43 4.19 -5.11 9.54
N LYS A 44 2.92 -5.03 9.96
CA LYS A 44 2.29 -5.93 10.93
C LYS A 44 0.78 -5.80 10.85
N HIS A 45 0.09 -6.81 11.35
CA HIS A 45 -1.35 -6.75 11.61
C HIS A 45 -1.64 -5.75 12.73
N GLU A 46 -2.41 -4.72 12.42
CA GLU A 46 -2.85 -3.75 13.42
C GLU A 46 -4.11 -2.99 12.99
N THR A 47 -4.71 -2.31 13.95
CA THR A 47 -5.75 -1.31 13.70
C THR A 47 -5.17 0.06 14.02
N ARG A 48 -5.25 0.99 13.07
CA ARG A 48 -4.72 2.36 13.23
C ARG A 48 -5.79 3.41 13.08
N SER A 49 -5.71 4.42 13.94
CA SER A 49 -6.43 5.68 13.82
C SER A 49 -5.64 6.60 12.90
N ILE A 50 -6.27 7.15 11.87
CA ILE A 50 -5.63 8.13 11.00
C ILE A 50 -6.51 9.37 10.93
N ALA A 51 -5.93 10.51 11.32
CA ALA A 51 -6.54 11.81 11.19
C ALA A 51 -6.90 12.08 9.72
N LEU A 52 -8.17 12.41 9.46
CA LEU A 52 -8.65 12.68 8.11
C LEU A 52 -7.96 13.88 7.45
N SER A 53 -7.41 14.79 8.26
CA SER A 53 -6.60 15.93 7.81
C SER A 53 -5.31 15.55 7.08
N HIS A 54 -4.82 14.32 7.24
CA HIS A 54 -3.61 13.83 6.57
C HIS A 54 -3.89 12.98 5.33
N ALA A 55 -5.16 12.71 4.99
CA ALA A 55 -5.50 12.01 3.77
C ALA A 55 -5.56 13.00 2.61
N SER A 56 -4.48 13.06 1.83
CA SER A 56 -4.42 13.85 0.61
C SER A 56 -5.57 13.45 -0.36
N GLY A 57 -6.25 14.47 -0.90
CA GLY A 57 -7.37 14.29 -1.84
C GLY A 57 -8.77 14.18 -1.22
N ILE A 58 -8.91 14.40 0.09
CA ILE A 58 -10.22 14.65 0.71
C ILE A 58 -10.65 16.08 0.38
N ASN A 59 -11.88 16.27 -0.11
CA ASN A 59 -12.48 17.59 -0.20
C ASN A 59 -12.33 18.27 1.17
N LYS A 60 -11.49 19.32 1.26
CA LYS A 60 -11.19 20.12 2.48
C LYS A 60 -12.44 20.66 3.19
N GLN A 61 -13.61 20.53 2.56
CA GLN A 61 -14.91 20.89 3.11
C GLN A 61 -15.41 19.91 4.20
N PHE A 62 -14.75 18.76 4.39
CA PHE A 62 -15.09 17.76 5.42
C PHE A 62 -13.98 17.54 6.46
N ASP A 63 -12.93 18.37 6.47
CA ASP A 63 -11.93 18.36 7.55
C ASP A 63 -12.57 18.87 8.84
N VAL A 64 -13.13 17.94 9.62
CA VAL A 64 -13.53 18.22 11.00
C VAL A 64 -12.37 17.82 11.91
N PRO A 65 -11.68 18.78 12.56
CA PRO A 65 -10.62 18.47 13.51
C PRO A 65 -11.10 17.47 14.58
N GLY A 66 -10.31 16.43 14.84
CA GLY A 66 -10.63 15.40 15.84
C GLY A 66 -11.49 14.22 15.35
N THR A 67 -11.69 14.08 14.03
CA THR A 67 -12.26 12.84 13.47
C THR A 67 -11.19 11.96 12.85
N ASP A 68 -10.97 10.81 13.48
CA ASP A 68 -10.09 9.78 12.97
C ASP A 68 -10.88 8.71 12.21
N ALA A 69 -10.32 8.25 11.10
CA ALA A 69 -10.76 7.00 10.50
C ALA A 69 -9.96 5.85 11.10
N VAL A 70 -10.68 4.86 11.64
CA VAL A 70 -10.09 3.60 12.08
C VAL A 70 -9.95 2.69 10.87
N ILE A 71 -8.74 2.26 10.58
CA ILE A 71 -8.44 1.34 9.46
C ILE A 71 -7.77 0.06 9.95
N SER A 72 -8.06 -1.04 9.26
CA SER A 72 -7.29 -2.27 9.40
C SER A 72 -6.05 -2.20 8.51
N VAL A 73 -4.91 -2.59 9.06
CA VAL A 73 -3.64 -2.74 8.37
C VAL A 73 -3.29 -4.22 8.36
N ALA A 74 -3.17 -4.78 7.17
CA ALA A 74 -2.67 -6.13 6.97
C ALA A 74 -1.14 -6.12 6.87
N ASP A 75 -0.53 -7.20 7.35
CA ASP A 75 0.90 -7.42 7.13
C ASP A 75 1.16 -7.76 5.65
N ILE A 76 2.12 -7.08 5.04
CA ILE A 76 2.55 -7.35 3.67
C ILE A 76 2.94 -8.82 3.44
N ALA A 77 3.49 -9.49 4.46
CA ALA A 77 3.86 -10.91 4.36
C ALA A 77 2.65 -11.83 4.13
N ASP A 78 1.47 -11.43 4.64
CA ASP A 78 0.24 -12.20 4.53
C ASP A 78 -0.59 -11.77 3.29
N VAL A 79 -0.35 -10.56 2.77
CA VAL A 79 -0.96 -10.08 1.52
C VAL A 79 -0.25 -10.63 0.28
N LEU A 80 1.08 -10.76 0.32
CA LEU A 80 1.88 -11.23 -0.81
C LEU A 80 1.89 -12.77 -0.90
N ALA A 81 0.92 -13.32 -1.63
CA ALA A 81 0.98 -14.68 -2.14
C ALA A 81 2.10 -14.84 -3.21
N PRO A 82 2.64 -16.06 -3.40
CA PRO A 82 3.57 -16.32 -4.50
C PRO A 82 2.86 -16.29 -5.86
N GLY A 83 3.59 -15.89 -6.90
CA GLY A 83 3.13 -16.02 -8.29
C GLY A 83 2.55 -14.74 -8.90
N PHE A 84 2.81 -13.58 -8.31
CA PHE A 84 2.47 -12.32 -8.96
C PHE A 84 3.45 -12.01 -10.10
N ASP A 85 2.94 -11.65 -11.28
CA ASP A 85 3.81 -11.16 -12.35
C ASP A 85 4.34 -9.75 -12.04
N LEU A 86 3.49 -8.92 -11.44
CA LEU A 86 3.76 -7.52 -11.16
C LEU A 86 3.18 -7.12 -9.80
N VAL A 87 3.98 -6.45 -8.99
CA VAL A 87 3.50 -5.68 -7.84
C VAL A 87 3.81 -4.20 -8.07
N LYS A 88 2.77 -3.36 -8.02
CA LYS A 88 2.90 -1.91 -8.02
C LYS A 88 2.61 -1.38 -6.62
N MET A 89 3.52 -0.57 -6.09
CA MET A 89 3.39 0.11 -4.81
C MET A 89 3.52 1.62 -5.02
N ASP A 90 2.45 2.33 -4.68
CA ASP A 90 2.36 3.78 -4.63
C ASP A 90 1.47 4.10 -3.43
N ILE A 91 2.12 4.31 -2.28
CA ILE A 91 1.47 4.56 -0.99
C ILE A 91 2.13 5.79 -0.36
N GLU A 92 1.42 6.51 0.49
CA GLU A 92 1.98 7.69 1.18
C GLU A 92 2.38 7.34 2.63
N GLY A 93 3.64 7.61 2.98
CA GLY A 93 4.13 7.69 4.37
C GLY A 93 4.56 6.38 5.03
N ALA A 94 4.56 5.25 4.31
CA ALA A 94 4.95 3.93 4.84
C ALA A 94 5.82 3.10 3.87
N GLU A 95 6.19 3.65 2.71
CA GLU A 95 6.96 3.03 1.64
C GLU A 95 8.27 2.45 2.16
N TRP A 96 8.98 3.24 2.99
CA TRP A 96 10.32 2.92 3.49
C TRP A 96 10.32 1.73 4.47
N PRO A 97 9.55 1.74 5.58
CA PRO A 97 9.41 0.57 6.43
C PRO A 97 8.88 -0.66 5.70
N LEU A 98 7.97 -0.47 4.74
CA LEU A 98 7.36 -1.57 4.01
C LEU A 98 8.38 -2.23 3.08
N LEU A 99 9.15 -1.43 2.34
CA LEU A 99 10.20 -1.94 1.44
C LEU A 99 11.34 -2.61 2.22
N GLN A 100 11.76 -2.03 3.35
CA GLN A 100 12.74 -2.68 4.23
C GLN A 100 12.24 -4.04 4.72
N ARG A 101 10.96 -4.14 5.11
CA ARG A 101 10.37 -5.43 5.51
C ARG A 101 10.32 -6.42 4.37
N ILE A 102 9.92 -5.99 3.17
CA ILE A 102 9.89 -6.81 1.96
C ILE A 102 11.29 -7.39 1.67
N ALA A 103 12.32 -6.55 1.71
CA ALA A 103 13.71 -6.99 1.51
C ALA A 103 14.19 -7.93 2.63
N THR A 104 13.97 -7.57 3.90
CA THR A 104 14.44 -8.35 5.07
C THR A 104 13.80 -9.74 5.14
N LEU A 105 12.53 -9.86 4.78
CA LEU A 105 11.81 -11.13 4.78
C LEU A 105 11.92 -11.89 3.46
N ASN A 106 12.76 -11.43 2.54
CA ASN A 106 12.96 -12.04 1.22
C ASN A 106 11.64 -12.19 0.42
N LEU A 107 10.71 -11.23 0.59
CA LEU A 107 9.39 -11.26 -0.05
C LEU A 107 9.41 -10.78 -1.49
N LEU A 108 10.50 -10.16 -1.96
CA LEU A 108 10.65 -9.77 -3.36
C LEU A 108 10.42 -10.96 -4.31
N GLN A 109 10.78 -12.17 -3.87
CA GLN A 109 10.66 -13.43 -4.63
C GLN A 109 9.19 -13.81 -4.91
N LYS A 110 8.23 -13.16 -4.25
CA LYS A 110 6.79 -13.41 -4.42
C LYS A 110 6.25 -12.82 -5.73
N ALA A 111 6.99 -11.91 -6.35
CA ALA A 111 6.64 -11.35 -7.64
C ALA A 111 7.82 -11.32 -8.63
N ASN A 112 7.53 -11.41 -9.92
CA ASN A 112 8.55 -11.34 -10.96
C ASN A 112 9.09 -9.91 -11.15
N TYR A 113 8.22 -8.91 -10.99
CA TYR A 113 8.54 -7.51 -11.18
C TYR A 113 7.92 -6.60 -10.14
N TRP A 114 8.66 -5.59 -9.71
CA TRP A 114 8.21 -4.57 -8.76
C TRP A 114 8.33 -3.18 -9.35
N MET A 115 7.27 -2.39 -9.22
CA MET A 115 7.24 -0.96 -9.51
C MET A 115 6.92 -0.21 -8.24
N ILE A 116 7.85 0.60 -7.76
CA ILE A 116 7.75 1.25 -6.45
C ILE A 116 7.99 2.75 -6.61
N GLU A 117 6.97 3.53 -6.28
CA GLU A 117 7.12 4.97 -6.13
C GLU A 117 7.54 5.30 -4.69
N LEU A 118 8.71 5.94 -4.55
CA LEU A 118 9.27 6.29 -3.24
C LEU A 118 9.19 7.80 -3.04
N HIS A 119 8.23 8.24 -2.22
CA HIS A 119 8.13 9.63 -1.84
C HIS A 119 9.25 10.02 -0.85
N ALA A 120 9.65 11.29 -0.90
CA ALA A 120 10.64 11.89 -0.01
C ALA A 120 12.02 11.18 0.03
N LEU A 121 12.49 10.62 -1.08
CA LEU A 121 13.78 9.90 -1.19
C LEU A 121 14.97 10.60 -0.51
N HIS A 122 15.06 11.93 -0.65
CA HIS A 122 16.14 12.72 -0.05
C HIS A 122 16.21 12.57 1.49
N ALA A 123 15.06 12.39 2.15
CA ALA A 123 14.98 12.22 3.60
C ALA A 123 15.34 10.80 4.07
N HIS A 124 15.48 9.84 3.15
CA HIS A 124 15.67 8.41 3.44
C HIS A 124 16.86 7.79 2.70
N THR A 125 17.90 8.60 2.46
CA THR A 125 19.07 8.19 1.67
C THR A 125 19.81 7.00 2.32
N ALA A 126 19.88 6.96 3.65
CA ALA A 126 20.55 5.89 4.38
C ALA A 126 19.75 4.56 4.30
N GLU A 127 18.45 4.62 4.51
CA GLU A 127 17.54 3.49 4.38
C GLU A 127 17.57 2.93 2.96
N TRP A 128 17.60 3.82 1.95
CA TRP A 128 17.73 3.40 0.56
C TRP A 128 19.01 2.63 0.28
N ALA A 129 20.15 3.06 0.83
CA ALA A 129 21.41 2.34 0.68
C ALA A 129 21.34 0.93 1.29
N THR A 130 20.73 0.79 2.47
CA THR A 130 20.53 -0.52 3.11
C THR A 130 19.61 -1.42 2.29
N ILE A 131 18.47 -0.89 1.83
CA ILE A 131 17.51 -1.64 0.99
C ILE A 131 18.19 -2.08 -0.32
N THR A 132 18.93 -1.19 -0.96
CA THR A 132 19.69 -1.45 -2.19
C THR A 132 20.66 -2.62 -2.00
N ALA A 133 21.41 -2.63 -0.90
CA ALA A 133 22.34 -3.71 -0.58
C ALA A 133 21.61 -5.05 -0.43
N LEU A 134 20.52 -5.08 0.35
CA LEU A 134 19.70 -6.29 0.54
C LEU A 134 19.11 -6.82 -0.78
N CYS A 135 18.58 -5.93 -1.62
CA CYS A 135 18.06 -6.31 -2.94
C CYS A 135 19.17 -6.90 -3.83
N THR A 136 20.35 -6.28 -3.83
CA THR A 136 21.50 -6.73 -4.63
C THR A 136 22.02 -8.08 -4.17
N GLU A 137 22.15 -8.29 -2.85
CA GLU A 137 22.52 -9.58 -2.25
C GLU A 137 21.54 -10.71 -2.62
N GLN A 138 20.26 -10.36 -2.82
CA GLN A 138 19.22 -11.29 -3.24
C GLN A 138 19.14 -11.48 -4.77
N GLY A 139 20.04 -10.84 -5.53
CA GLY A 139 20.18 -10.96 -6.98
C GLY A 139 19.23 -10.07 -7.78
N TYR A 140 18.65 -9.03 -7.18
CA TYR A 140 17.80 -8.07 -7.90
C TYR A 140 18.63 -6.97 -8.55
N GLN A 141 18.24 -6.63 -9.77
CA GLN A 141 18.65 -5.40 -10.45
C GLN A 141 17.62 -4.32 -10.15
N MET A 142 18.08 -3.07 -10.20
CA MET A 142 17.24 -1.91 -9.91
C MET A 142 17.50 -0.80 -10.92
N ASP A 143 16.43 -0.37 -11.57
CA ASP A 143 16.44 0.81 -12.44
C ASP A 143 15.49 1.87 -11.90
N ARG A 144 15.69 3.10 -12.36
CA ARG A 144 14.82 4.22 -12.04
C ARG A 144 14.37 4.92 -13.32
N ILE A 145 13.06 5.10 -13.44
CA ILE A 145 12.42 5.90 -14.48
C ILE A 145 11.59 6.96 -13.77
N ASP A 146 11.94 8.23 -13.94
CA ASP A 146 11.36 9.38 -13.24
C ASP A 146 11.37 9.24 -11.70
N CYS A 147 10.20 9.07 -11.07
CA CYS A 147 10.03 8.86 -9.63
C CYS A 147 9.82 7.38 -9.25
N VAL A 148 9.79 6.47 -10.23
CA VAL A 148 9.48 5.05 -10.01
C VAL A 148 10.74 4.22 -10.07
N TRP A 149 10.92 3.38 -9.06
CA TRP A 149 11.95 2.36 -8.97
C TRP A 149 11.42 1.03 -9.46
N HIS A 150 12.22 0.35 -10.26
CA HIS A 150 11.90 -0.91 -10.90
C HIS A 150 12.86 -1.97 -10.37
N LEU A 151 12.36 -2.97 -9.64
CA LEU A 151 13.17 -4.04 -9.08
C LEU A 151 12.81 -5.36 -9.77
N TYR A 152 13.81 -6.07 -10.29
CA TYR A 152 13.59 -7.28 -11.09
C TYR A 152 14.77 -8.23 -11.08
N LYS A 153 14.50 -9.51 -11.36
CA LYS A 153 15.52 -10.52 -11.68
C LYS A 153 15.52 -10.75 -13.18
N MET A 154 16.69 -10.67 -13.79
CA MET A 154 16.85 -11.18 -15.14
C MET A 154 16.84 -12.71 -15.06
N PRO A 155 16.03 -13.42 -15.87
CA PRO A 155 16.20 -14.86 -16.00
C PRO A 155 17.64 -15.13 -16.46
N ASP A 156 18.26 -16.16 -15.88
CA ASP A 156 19.57 -16.64 -16.33
C ASP A 156 19.47 -16.85 -17.86
N ARG A 157 20.28 -16.10 -18.61
CA ARG A 157 20.32 -16.17 -20.08
C ARG A 157 20.93 -17.48 -20.55
#